data_AF-A0A9E4E0G6-F1
#
_entry.id   AF-A0A9E4E0G6-F1
#
_cell.length_a   1.000
_cell.length_b   1.000
_cell.length_c   1.000
_cell.angle_alpha   90.00
_cell.angle_beta   90.00
_cell.angle_gamma   90.00
#
_symmetry.space_group_name_H-M   'P 1'
#
loop_
_entity.id
_entity.type
_entity.pdbx_description
1 polymer ?
#
loop_
_entity_poly.entity_id
_entity_poly.type
_entity_poly.pdbx_seq_one_letter_code
_entity_poly.pdbx_strand_id
1 'polypeptide(L)'
;MSISPRTSQETPAGSINFEDLPTVDVVEETDLVYHQLCPADTVGEGDGKPFHVDGTHLAVFKYQDKFYAVDNRCPHMGYPMSEGSVRDGVLICHWHHWEFDLKSGGCFLEFGDDLKAFPVTIRDDGYLYVGLARGERAAAKRRVIDRGKRALERGLKDRSSFFIAKAVTALTDAEATPQEIIQQGLHYGAHKSSEGWSSGVAILTLAANLWDEVAPKDHNLFLVHGLVQISRRTSGSSRPYRAPFPSMAEEHDLTTLKRWFRYFIDKRDRGAAERILLTLNDRGYGKSVIADFVFTAATDFYFTGDGHALDFANKMFEALDYIKWEGAHEILRPIVVDLVSRTRHEETSRWADSVPVLEPIFDRLDEIWQENQANEAELDISEFTPTMLGDDFVPIVAEIEEKLRAGVKPTDICRAMIYASAIRTARFHLKNEGDWHDVANIYSYAHALYCTFHYAPSADLLRGIFHGAVFLNYLRWLNMPAARIPRPGQRLDETFDSVDEMLDRFQEFADFQKVYEAEILVNQYLEEGHDIDALKRALAHILLREDAELHMFQVLEVAFRHYALTDDTEEKRMHLLAATRYITAQKLMKNILWSTENAERLARGELLSEREDDN
;
A
#
# COMPACT_ATOMS: atom_id res chain seq x y z
N MET A 1 -65.99 17.71 12.44
CA MET A 1 -65.43 18.19 11.14
C MET A 1 -63.94 18.35 11.37
N SER A 2 -63.18 17.27 11.18
CA SER A 2 -62.61 16.82 9.90
C SER A 2 -61.31 17.56 9.63
N ILE A 3 -60.23 16.96 10.17
CA ILE A 3 -58.87 17.17 9.70
C ILE A 3 -58.82 16.50 8.33
N SER A 4 -58.66 17.32 7.30
CA SER A 4 -58.58 16.88 5.91
C SER A 4 -57.25 16.13 5.69
N PRO A 5 -57.27 14.93 5.09
CA PRO A 5 -56.06 14.14 4.84
C PRO A 5 -55.32 14.73 3.62
N ARG A 6 -54.02 14.99 3.78
CA ARG A 6 -53.15 15.30 2.64
C ARG A 6 -53.03 14.08 1.74
N THR A 7 -53.58 14.19 0.54
CA THR A 7 -53.25 13.39 -0.63
C THR A 7 -51.89 13.82 -1.18
N SER A 8 -50.92 12.92 -1.18
CA SER A 8 -49.91 12.80 -2.24
C SER A 8 -49.28 11.43 -2.13
N GLN A 9 -49.54 10.60 -3.15
CA GLN A 9 -48.80 9.38 -3.42
C GLN A 9 -47.34 9.76 -3.68
N GLU A 10 -46.46 9.52 -2.71
CA GLU A 10 -45.03 9.35 -2.96
C GLU A 10 -44.77 7.84 -2.96
N THR A 11 -44.58 7.28 -4.15
CA THR A 11 -43.94 5.97 -4.31
C THR A 11 -42.55 6.03 -3.70
N PRO A 12 -42.17 5.13 -2.76
CA PRO A 12 -40.81 5.07 -2.26
C PRO A 12 -39.85 4.75 -3.41
N ALA A 13 -38.90 5.66 -3.65
CA ALA A 13 -37.75 5.38 -4.49
C ALA A 13 -36.91 4.28 -3.82
N GLY A 14 -37.05 3.06 -4.30
CA GLY A 14 -36.39 1.88 -3.75
C GLY A 14 -37.10 0.57 -4.06
N SER A 15 -37.77 0.45 -5.21
CA SER A 15 -38.19 -0.86 -5.70
C SER A 15 -36.92 -1.65 -6.02
N ILE A 16 -36.62 -2.66 -5.20
CA ILE A 16 -35.60 -3.66 -5.49
C ILE A 16 -35.96 -4.26 -6.85
N ASN A 17 -35.12 -4.05 -7.85
CA ASN A 17 -35.29 -4.70 -9.13
C ASN A 17 -34.89 -6.17 -8.93
N PHE A 18 -35.87 -7.08 -8.93
CA PHE A 18 -35.61 -8.50 -8.68
C PHE A 18 -34.73 -9.15 -9.76
N GLU A 19 -34.54 -8.47 -10.90
CA GLU A 19 -33.60 -8.87 -11.96
C GLU A 19 -32.13 -8.61 -11.61
N ASP A 20 -31.83 -7.76 -10.61
CA ASP A 20 -30.47 -7.49 -10.12
C ASP A 20 -30.07 -8.39 -8.92
N LEU A 21 -30.93 -9.33 -8.52
CA LEU A 21 -30.56 -10.35 -7.55
C LEU A 21 -29.57 -11.32 -8.20
N PRO A 22 -28.49 -11.75 -7.50
CA PRO A 22 -27.56 -12.72 -8.04
C PRO A 22 -28.32 -13.98 -8.44
N THR A 23 -28.39 -14.24 -9.74
CA THR A 23 -28.88 -15.51 -10.27
C THR A 23 -27.95 -16.59 -9.77
N VAL A 24 -28.50 -17.64 -9.14
CA VAL A 24 -27.72 -18.86 -8.87
C VAL A 24 -27.13 -19.30 -10.22
N ASP A 25 -25.80 -19.41 -10.30
CA ASP A 25 -25.13 -19.90 -11.51
C ASP A 25 -25.66 -21.29 -11.85
N VAL A 26 -26.66 -21.35 -12.73
CA VAL A 26 -27.17 -22.60 -13.28
C VAL A 26 -26.16 -23.01 -14.34
N VAL A 27 -25.20 -23.84 -13.94
CA VAL A 27 -24.26 -24.46 -14.88
C VAL A 27 -25.07 -25.35 -15.80
N GLU A 28 -25.02 -25.10 -17.12
CA GLU A 28 -25.70 -25.96 -18.09
C GLU A 28 -25.14 -27.39 -17.99
N GLU A 29 -26.03 -28.38 -18.07
CA GLU A 29 -25.70 -29.80 -17.86
C GLU A 29 -24.63 -30.31 -18.85
N THR A 30 -24.50 -29.63 -20.00
CA THR A 30 -23.51 -29.89 -21.06
C THR A 30 -22.06 -29.52 -20.69
N ASP A 31 -21.86 -28.68 -19.68
CA ASP A 31 -20.54 -28.23 -19.23
C ASP A 31 -19.99 -29.01 -18.03
N LEU A 32 -20.75 -30.00 -17.55
CA LEU A 32 -20.38 -30.85 -16.43
C LEU A 32 -19.57 -32.07 -16.88
N VAL A 33 -18.44 -32.29 -16.22
CA VAL A 33 -17.68 -33.53 -16.26
C VAL A 33 -18.06 -34.34 -15.02
N TYR A 34 -18.59 -35.53 -15.24
CA TYR A 34 -19.01 -36.41 -14.15
C TYR A 34 -17.88 -37.34 -13.73
N HIS A 35 -17.52 -37.30 -12.46
CA HIS A 35 -16.48 -38.12 -11.86
C HIS A 35 -17.10 -39.19 -10.98
N GLN A 36 -16.69 -40.44 -11.19
CA GLN A 36 -17.08 -41.57 -10.34
C GLN A 36 -16.49 -41.39 -8.94
N LEU A 37 -17.31 -41.58 -7.91
CA LEU A 37 -16.91 -41.48 -6.51
C LEU A 37 -16.80 -42.87 -5.86
N CYS A 38 -17.89 -43.39 -5.33
CA CYS A 38 -17.95 -44.66 -4.62
C CYS A 38 -19.30 -45.36 -4.85
N PRO A 39 -19.45 -46.64 -4.48
CA PRO A 39 -20.75 -47.31 -4.51
C PRO A 39 -21.75 -46.60 -3.58
N ALA A 40 -23.00 -46.45 -4.03
CA ALA A 40 -24.01 -45.65 -3.32
C ALA A 40 -24.39 -46.19 -1.92
N ASP A 41 -24.25 -47.51 -1.71
CA ASP A 41 -24.50 -48.19 -0.43
C ASP A 41 -23.42 -47.94 0.63
N THR A 42 -22.30 -47.32 0.25
CA THR A 42 -21.19 -47.01 1.16
C THR A 42 -21.28 -45.63 1.83
N VAL A 43 -22.38 -44.90 1.62
CA VAL A 43 -22.68 -43.63 2.29
C VAL A 43 -23.93 -43.83 3.14
N GLY A 44 -23.74 -43.78 4.47
CA GLY A 44 -24.82 -43.94 5.45
C GLY A 44 -25.78 -42.75 5.45
N GLU A 45 -27.01 -42.98 5.92
CA GLU A 45 -27.99 -41.90 6.11
C GLU A 45 -27.51 -40.91 7.18
N GLY A 46 -27.38 -39.64 6.82
CA GLY A 46 -26.88 -38.57 7.69
C GLY A 46 -25.36 -38.51 7.83
N ASP A 47 -24.62 -39.51 7.34
CA ASP A 47 -23.16 -39.55 7.40
C ASP A 47 -22.53 -38.79 6.23
N GLY A 48 -21.61 -37.88 6.55
CA GLY A 48 -20.82 -37.17 5.55
C GLY A 48 -19.61 -37.98 5.11
N LYS A 49 -19.43 -38.16 3.80
CA LYS A 49 -18.26 -38.83 3.23
C LYS A 49 -17.39 -37.85 2.44
N PRO A 50 -16.10 -37.68 2.79
CA PRO A 50 -15.21 -36.75 2.11
C PRO A 50 -14.65 -37.35 0.81
N PHE A 51 -14.51 -36.50 -0.22
CA PHE A 51 -13.82 -36.82 -1.46
C PHE A 51 -12.91 -35.67 -1.89
N HIS A 52 -11.91 -35.99 -2.72
CA HIS A 52 -11.07 -35.02 -3.38
C HIS A 52 -11.00 -35.36 -4.88
N VAL A 53 -11.58 -34.50 -5.71
CA VAL A 53 -11.74 -34.75 -7.15
C VAL A 53 -11.33 -33.50 -7.91
N ASP A 54 -10.40 -33.63 -8.86
CA ASP A 54 -9.88 -32.52 -9.67
C ASP A 54 -9.43 -31.29 -8.85
N GLY A 55 -8.93 -31.49 -7.63
CA GLY A 55 -8.51 -30.42 -6.72
C GLY A 55 -9.62 -29.84 -5.85
N THR A 56 -10.87 -30.28 -6.02
CA THR A 56 -12.04 -29.85 -5.24
C THR A 56 -12.29 -30.81 -4.08
N HIS A 57 -12.44 -30.27 -2.86
CA HIS A 57 -12.83 -31.05 -1.69
C HIS A 57 -14.35 -31.11 -1.59
N LEU A 58 -14.92 -32.32 -1.52
CA LEU A 58 -16.36 -32.55 -1.52
C LEU A 58 -16.78 -33.30 -0.27
N ALA A 59 -17.94 -32.96 0.28
CA ALA A 59 -18.65 -33.75 1.27
C ALA A 59 -19.95 -34.26 0.66
N VAL A 60 -20.10 -35.59 0.59
CA VAL A 60 -21.33 -36.22 0.10
C VAL A 60 -22.13 -36.75 1.27
N PHE A 61 -23.41 -36.40 1.31
CA PHE A 61 -24.35 -36.86 2.31
C PHE A 61 -25.49 -37.62 1.65
N LYS A 62 -26.01 -38.62 2.37
CA LYS A 62 -27.30 -39.21 2.07
C LYS A 62 -28.35 -38.66 3.04
N TYR A 63 -29.43 -38.08 2.53
CA TYR A 63 -30.55 -37.59 3.33
C TYR A 63 -31.88 -37.83 2.62
N GLN A 64 -32.81 -38.50 3.29
CA GLN A 64 -34.09 -38.96 2.77
C GLN A 64 -33.96 -39.71 1.44
N ASP A 65 -33.04 -40.68 1.40
CA ASP A 65 -32.73 -41.51 0.21
C ASP A 65 -32.25 -40.72 -1.03
N LYS A 66 -31.82 -39.47 -0.84
CA LYS A 66 -31.20 -38.64 -1.88
C LYS A 66 -29.76 -38.29 -1.49
N PHE A 67 -28.94 -38.08 -2.51
CA PHE A 67 -27.54 -37.72 -2.34
C PHE A 67 -27.34 -36.24 -2.64
N TYR A 68 -26.55 -35.60 -1.79
CA TYR A 68 -26.17 -34.19 -1.92
C TYR A 68 -24.67 -34.10 -1.79
N ALA A 69 -24.02 -33.33 -2.68
CA ALA A 69 -22.62 -32.99 -2.56
C ALA A 69 -22.47 -31.49 -2.34
N VAL A 70 -21.64 -31.11 -1.38
CA VAL A 70 -21.26 -29.73 -1.11
C VAL A 70 -19.74 -29.61 -0.97
N ASP A 71 -19.21 -28.38 -0.95
CA ASP A 71 -17.81 -28.13 -0.62
C ASP A 71 -17.50 -28.68 0.78
N ASN A 72 -16.40 -29.42 0.91
CA ASN A 72 -16.01 -29.98 2.20
C ASN A 72 -15.38 -28.93 3.13
N ARG A 73 -15.11 -27.71 2.68
CA ARG A 73 -14.52 -26.66 3.53
C ARG A 73 -15.60 -25.68 3.97
N CYS A 74 -15.86 -25.65 5.28
CA CYS A 74 -16.76 -24.65 5.87
C CYS A 74 -16.28 -23.24 5.46
N PRO A 75 -17.15 -22.38 4.89
CA PRO A 75 -16.76 -21.04 4.45
C PRO A 75 -16.24 -20.15 5.59
N HIS A 76 -16.58 -20.45 6.84
CA HIS A 76 -16.18 -19.65 7.99
C HIS A 76 -14.69 -19.77 8.32
N MET A 77 -14.22 -21.00 8.61
CA MET A 77 -12.83 -21.26 9.01
C MET A 77 -12.28 -22.58 8.44
N GLY A 78 -12.91 -23.14 7.41
CA GLY A 78 -12.38 -24.30 6.68
C GLY A 78 -12.58 -25.66 7.34
N TYR A 79 -13.39 -25.75 8.41
CA TYR A 79 -13.72 -27.04 9.04
C TYR A 79 -14.23 -28.07 8.02
N PRO A 80 -13.80 -29.34 8.08
CA PRO A 80 -14.32 -30.40 7.21
C PRO A 80 -15.83 -30.58 7.39
N MET A 81 -16.62 -30.21 6.39
CA MET A 81 -18.08 -30.31 6.45
C MET A 81 -18.56 -31.75 6.53
N SER A 82 -17.79 -32.71 6.01
CA SER A 82 -18.06 -34.15 6.12
C SER A 82 -18.17 -34.65 7.57
N GLU A 83 -17.52 -33.96 8.52
CA GLU A 83 -17.64 -34.25 9.95
C GLU A 83 -18.92 -33.61 10.56
N GLY A 84 -19.58 -32.70 9.83
CA GLY A 84 -20.79 -32.03 10.26
C GLY A 84 -22.00 -32.98 10.37
N SER A 85 -23.04 -32.52 11.07
CA SER A 85 -24.28 -33.28 11.23
C SER A 85 -25.40 -32.74 10.36
N VAL A 86 -26.21 -33.63 9.78
CA VAL A 86 -27.43 -33.26 9.06
C VAL A 86 -28.64 -33.46 9.97
N ARG A 87 -29.46 -32.41 10.13
CA ARG A 87 -30.74 -32.46 10.83
C ARG A 87 -31.78 -31.72 10.01
N ASP A 88 -32.88 -32.38 9.66
CA ASP A 88 -34.00 -31.78 8.90
C ASP A 88 -33.57 -31.11 7.58
N GLY A 89 -32.56 -31.68 6.90
CA GLY A 89 -32.00 -31.13 5.67
C GLY A 89 -31.00 -29.98 5.89
N VAL A 90 -30.72 -29.63 7.15
CA VAL A 90 -29.73 -28.61 7.53
C VAL A 90 -28.41 -29.29 7.89
N LEU A 91 -27.34 -28.92 7.20
CA LEU A 91 -25.98 -29.31 7.51
C LEU A 91 -25.36 -28.33 8.52
N ILE A 92 -24.91 -28.85 9.67
CA ILE A 92 -24.39 -28.06 10.79
C ILE A 92 -22.89 -28.33 10.93
N CYS A 93 -22.08 -27.28 10.77
CA CYS A 93 -20.64 -27.34 11.01
C CYS A 93 -20.35 -27.52 12.51
N HIS A 94 -19.50 -28.49 12.88
CA HIS A 94 -19.22 -28.79 14.30
C HIS A 94 -18.31 -27.78 14.98
N TRP A 95 -17.58 -26.94 14.23
CA TRP A 95 -16.66 -25.99 14.85
C TRP A 95 -17.37 -24.76 15.43
N HIS A 96 -18.12 -24.04 14.60
CA HIS A 96 -18.78 -22.78 14.99
C HIS A 96 -20.29 -22.81 14.78
N HIS A 97 -20.86 -23.99 14.52
CA HIS A 97 -22.31 -24.20 14.37
C HIS A 97 -22.96 -23.35 13.28
N TRP A 98 -22.22 -23.04 12.22
CA TRP A 98 -22.83 -22.48 11.01
C TRP A 98 -23.73 -23.53 10.37
N GLU A 99 -24.93 -23.10 10.02
CA GLU A 99 -25.98 -23.93 9.48
C GLU A 99 -26.16 -23.62 7.99
N PHE A 100 -26.31 -24.67 7.18
CA PHE A 100 -26.45 -24.59 5.73
C PHE A 100 -27.59 -25.48 5.25
N ASP A 101 -28.35 -25.04 4.25
CA ASP A 101 -29.26 -25.92 3.53
C ASP A 101 -28.43 -26.95 2.76
N LEU A 102 -28.62 -28.25 3.05
CA LEU A 102 -27.83 -29.32 2.44
C LEU A 102 -28.02 -29.40 0.91
N LYS A 103 -29.18 -28.93 0.42
CA LYS A 103 -29.52 -29.02 -1.00
C LYS A 103 -28.85 -27.94 -1.83
N SER A 104 -29.00 -26.68 -1.44
CA SER A 104 -28.47 -25.53 -2.18
C SER A 104 -27.07 -25.11 -1.71
N GLY A 105 -26.70 -25.47 -0.49
CA GLY A 105 -25.53 -24.95 0.22
C GLY A 105 -25.76 -23.59 0.89
N GLY A 106 -26.95 -22.99 0.76
CA GLY A 106 -27.28 -21.68 1.30
C GLY A 106 -27.06 -21.59 2.81
N CYS A 107 -26.29 -20.60 3.26
CA CYS A 107 -26.05 -20.35 4.68
C CYS A 107 -27.29 -19.68 5.31
N PHE A 108 -27.69 -20.16 6.49
CA PHE A 108 -28.82 -19.55 7.23
C PHE A 108 -28.42 -18.28 7.99
N LEU A 109 -27.13 -17.95 8.05
CA LEU A 109 -26.63 -16.74 8.69
C LEU A 109 -26.60 -15.57 7.71
N GLU A 110 -27.15 -14.43 8.10
CA GLU A 110 -27.26 -13.21 7.27
C GLU A 110 -25.92 -12.73 6.68
N PHE A 111 -24.80 -12.98 7.36
CA PHE A 111 -23.45 -12.58 6.94
C PHE A 111 -22.52 -13.76 6.64
N GLY A 112 -23.09 -14.96 6.52
CA GLY A 112 -22.35 -16.19 6.20
C GLY A 112 -22.29 -16.42 4.70
N ASP A 113 -21.11 -16.81 4.19
CA ASP A 113 -21.02 -17.28 2.80
C ASP A 113 -21.65 -18.67 2.66
N ASP A 114 -22.23 -18.94 1.49
CA ASP A 114 -22.81 -20.24 1.15
C ASP A 114 -21.75 -21.32 0.90
N LEU A 115 -22.14 -22.58 1.07
CA LEU A 115 -21.45 -23.73 0.49
C LEU A 115 -21.77 -23.82 -1.00
N LYS A 116 -20.79 -24.23 -1.81
CA LYS A 116 -21.08 -24.63 -3.20
C LYS A 116 -21.70 -26.03 -3.17
N ALA A 117 -22.91 -26.17 -3.71
CA ALA A 117 -23.51 -27.47 -4.01
C ALA A 117 -23.07 -27.97 -5.40
N PHE A 118 -22.95 -29.31 -5.52
CA PHE A 118 -22.56 -30.00 -6.74
C PHE A 118 -23.64 -31.02 -7.13
N PRO A 119 -23.97 -31.15 -8.42
CA PRO A 119 -24.91 -32.17 -8.88
C PRO A 119 -24.35 -33.57 -8.64
N VAL A 120 -25.17 -34.43 -8.03
CA VAL A 120 -24.84 -35.84 -7.79
C VAL A 120 -25.87 -36.71 -8.48
N THR A 121 -25.43 -37.78 -9.11
CA THR A 121 -26.30 -38.79 -9.71
C THR A 121 -25.79 -40.19 -9.39
N ILE A 122 -26.72 -41.15 -9.30
CA ILE A 122 -26.40 -42.57 -9.28
C ILE A 122 -26.57 -43.09 -10.69
N ARG A 123 -25.61 -43.86 -11.19
CA ARG A 123 -25.70 -44.51 -12.51
C ARG A 123 -26.05 -45.99 -12.36
N ASP A 124 -26.40 -46.63 -13.47
CA ASP A 124 -26.84 -48.04 -13.52
C ASP A 124 -25.80 -49.04 -13.00
N ASP A 125 -24.54 -48.63 -12.90
CA ASP A 125 -23.45 -49.40 -12.29
C ASP A 125 -23.49 -49.43 -10.74
N GLY A 126 -24.41 -48.69 -10.12
CA GLY A 126 -24.57 -48.58 -8.67
C GLY A 126 -23.60 -47.59 -8.00
N TYR A 127 -22.83 -46.83 -8.78
CA TYR A 127 -21.89 -45.83 -8.26
C TYR A 127 -22.47 -44.42 -8.27
N LEU A 128 -22.04 -43.62 -7.29
CA LEU A 128 -22.27 -42.18 -7.24
C LEU A 128 -21.30 -41.47 -8.18
N TYR A 129 -21.82 -40.49 -8.90
CA TYR A 129 -21.07 -39.59 -9.74
C TYR A 129 -21.37 -38.15 -9.34
N VAL A 130 -20.34 -37.31 -9.26
CA VAL A 130 -20.47 -35.87 -9.05
C VAL A 130 -20.14 -35.12 -10.34
N GLY A 131 -20.97 -34.17 -10.73
CA GLY A 131 -20.72 -33.29 -11.88
C GLY A 131 -19.93 -32.07 -11.43
N LEU A 132 -18.73 -31.87 -11.99
CA LEU A 132 -17.94 -30.66 -11.83
C LEU A 132 -17.94 -29.89 -13.15
N ALA A 133 -18.08 -28.56 -13.08
CA ALA A 133 -17.96 -27.73 -14.29
C ALA A 133 -16.54 -27.83 -14.87
N ARG A 134 -16.40 -27.70 -16.19
CA ARG A 134 -15.06 -27.50 -16.78
C ARG A 134 -14.39 -26.27 -16.17
N GLY A 135 -13.18 -26.43 -15.64
CA GLY A 135 -12.46 -25.35 -14.96
C GLY A 135 -12.84 -25.15 -13.49
N GLU A 136 -13.61 -26.07 -12.88
CA GLU A 136 -14.07 -25.97 -11.49
C GLU A 136 -12.93 -25.74 -10.50
N ARG A 137 -11.75 -26.33 -10.72
CA ARG A 137 -10.56 -26.08 -9.88
C ARG A 137 -10.19 -24.59 -9.81
N ALA A 138 -10.16 -23.91 -10.96
CA ALA A 138 -9.83 -22.49 -11.03
C ALA A 138 -10.95 -21.64 -10.42
N ALA A 139 -12.21 -22.01 -10.66
CA ALA A 139 -13.37 -21.35 -10.06
C ALA A 139 -13.39 -21.51 -8.52
N ALA A 140 -13.06 -22.69 -8.00
CA ALA A 140 -12.96 -22.95 -6.57
C ALA A 140 -11.87 -22.09 -5.92
N LYS A 141 -10.68 -22.03 -6.52
CA LYS A 141 -9.61 -21.13 -6.08
C LYS A 141 -10.08 -19.68 -6.06
N ARG A 142 -10.71 -19.20 -7.14
CA ARG A 142 -11.28 -17.84 -7.24
C ARG A 142 -12.27 -17.54 -6.11
N ARG A 143 -13.18 -18.47 -5.81
CA ARG A 143 -14.16 -18.32 -4.71
C ARG A 143 -13.49 -18.22 -3.34
N VAL A 144 -12.42 -18.97 -3.08
CA VAL A 144 -11.65 -18.83 -1.83
C VAL A 144 -11.04 -17.43 -1.75
N ILE A 145 -10.43 -16.95 -2.83
CA ILE A 145 -9.84 -15.59 -2.86
C ILE A 145 -10.93 -14.53 -2.67
N ASP A 146 -12.10 -14.66 -3.32
CA ASP A 146 -13.19 -13.70 -3.17
C ASP A 146 -13.77 -13.66 -1.75
N ARG A 147 -13.87 -14.83 -1.08
CA ARG A 147 -14.18 -14.92 0.35
C ARG A 147 -13.11 -14.22 1.19
N GLY A 148 -11.83 -14.46 0.89
CA GLY A 148 -10.70 -13.79 1.54
C GLY A 148 -10.77 -12.26 1.42
N LYS A 149 -11.11 -11.74 0.23
CA LYS A 149 -11.29 -10.30 -0.01
C LYS A 149 -12.44 -9.72 0.83
N ARG A 150 -13.58 -10.42 0.93
CA ARG A 150 -14.70 -10.02 1.82
C ARG A 150 -14.32 -10.06 3.30
N ALA A 151 -13.57 -11.08 3.72
CA ALA A 151 -13.05 -11.17 5.08
C ALA A 151 -12.08 -10.03 5.39
N LEU A 152 -11.23 -9.65 4.43
CA LEU A 152 -10.33 -8.50 4.54
C LEU A 152 -11.12 -7.20 4.70
N GLU A 153 -12.13 -6.95 3.85
CA GLU A 153 -13.00 -5.77 4.00
C GLU A 153 -13.68 -5.70 5.38
N ARG A 154 -14.11 -6.85 5.91
CA ARG A 154 -14.68 -6.93 7.26
C ARG A 154 -13.65 -6.58 8.32
N GLY A 155 -12.44 -7.14 8.24
CA GLY A 155 -11.34 -6.80 9.15
C GLY A 155 -10.97 -5.32 9.11
N LEU A 156 -10.93 -4.72 7.92
CA LEU A 156 -10.69 -3.29 7.70
C LEU A 156 -11.82 -2.43 8.30
N LYS A 157 -13.08 -2.84 8.15
CA LYS A 157 -14.25 -2.16 8.72
C LYS A 157 -14.25 -2.21 10.25
N ASP A 158 -13.93 -3.37 10.81
CA ASP A 158 -13.91 -3.59 12.26
C ASP A 158 -12.63 -3.05 12.92
N ARG A 159 -11.65 -2.59 12.12
CA ARG A 159 -10.34 -2.09 12.56
C ARG A 159 -9.57 -3.12 13.42
N SER A 160 -9.74 -4.41 13.09
CA SER A 160 -9.13 -5.52 13.80
C SER A 160 -7.86 -5.97 13.09
N SER A 161 -6.69 -5.69 13.70
CA SER A 161 -5.39 -6.13 13.18
C SER A 161 -5.32 -7.65 12.99
N PHE A 162 -5.91 -8.40 13.93
CA PHE A 162 -5.96 -9.85 13.86
C PHE A 162 -6.84 -10.37 12.70
N PHE A 163 -8.02 -9.79 12.47
CA PHE A 163 -8.86 -10.22 11.33
C PHE A 163 -8.28 -9.81 9.99
N ILE A 164 -7.60 -8.66 9.91
CA ILE A 164 -6.83 -8.26 8.74
C ILE A 164 -5.72 -9.29 8.47
N ALA A 165 -4.90 -9.61 9.48
CA ALA A 165 -3.82 -10.59 9.36
C ALA A 165 -4.32 -11.98 8.95
N LYS A 166 -5.43 -12.42 9.52
CA LYS A 166 -6.07 -13.69 9.15
C LYS A 166 -6.53 -13.69 7.69
N ALA A 167 -7.15 -12.61 7.23
CA ALA A 167 -7.60 -12.50 5.85
C ALA A 167 -6.42 -12.48 4.87
N VAL A 168 -5.35 -11.75 5.18
CA VAL A 168 -4.10 -11.74 4.39
C VAL A 168 -3.50 -13.14 4.32
N THR A 169 -3.36 -13.83 5.46
CA THR A 169 -2.83 -15.20 5.51
C THR A 169 -3.66 -16.14 4.64
N ALA A 170 -5.00 -16.11 4.78
CA ALA A 170 -5.89 -16.95 3.99
C ALA A 170 -5.85 -16.64 2.48
N LEU A 171 -5.64 -15.37 2.10
CA LEU A 171 -5.46 -14.96 0.72
C LEU A 171 -4.13 -15.49 0.15
N THR A 172 -3.04 -15.38 0.91
CA THR A 172 -1.72 -15.90 0.54
C THR A 172 -1.75 -17.43 0.40
N ASP A 173 -2.36 -18.16 1.35
CA ASP A 173 -2.53 -19.62 1.28
C ASP A 173 -3.42 -20.06 0.11
N ALA A 174 -4.38 -19.22 -0.28
CA ALA A 174 -5.20 -19.42 -1.47
C ALA A 174 -4.49 -19.01 -2.78
N GLU A 175 -3.19 -18.67 -2.71
CA GLU A 175 -2.36 -18.22 -3.81
C GLU A 175 -2.97 -17.00 -4.55
N ALA A 176 -3.57 -16.07 -3.80
CA ALA A 176 -3.91 -14.74 -4.30
C ALA A 176 -2.62 -13.97 -4.60
N THR A 177 -2.61 -13.20 -5.69
CA THR A 177 -1.40 -12.41 -6.00
C THR A 177 -1.28 -11.22 -5.02
N PRO A 178 -0.05 -10.76 -4.72
CA PRO A 178 0.15 -9.55 -3.92
C PRO A 178 -0.58 -8.34 -4.50
N GLN A 179 -0.59 -8.24 -5.84
CA GLN A 179 -1.32 -7.22 -6.58
C GLN A 179 -2.82 -7.21 -6.23
N GLU A 180 -3.48 -8.37 -6.15
CA GLU A 180 -4.89 -8.44 -5.77
C GLU A 180 -5.18 -8.01 -4.34
N ILE A 181 -4.28 -8.33 -3.40
CA ILE A 181 -4.44 -7.97 -1.98
C ILE A 181 -4.24 -6.46 -1.81
N ILE A 182 -3.19 -5.92 -2.43
CA ILE A 182 -2.88 -4.49 -2.42
C ILE A 182 -4.00 -3.70 -3.09
N GLN A 183 -4.44 -4.11 -4.28
CA GLN A 183 -5.55 -3.47 -5.00
C GLN A 183 -6.83 -3.42 -4.15
N GLN A 184 -7.15 -4.50 -3.44
CA GLN A 184 -8.30 -4.54 -2.53
C GLN A 184 -8.16 -3.51 -1.39
N GLY A 185 -6.98 -3.41 -0.78
CA GLY A 185 -6.68 -2.40 0.25
C GLY A 185 -6.77 -0.97 -0.28
N LEU A 186 -6.18 -0.70 -1.45
CA LEU A 186 -6.20 0.62 -2.10
C LEU A 186 -7.62 1.08 -2.41
N HIS A 187 -8.46 0.22 -3.01
CA HIS A 187 -9.86 0.53 -3.30
C HIS A 187 -10.65 0.82 -2.03
N TYR A 188 -10.50 -0.02 -1.00
CA TYR A 188 -11.15 0.22 0.29
C TYR A 188 -10.71 1.55 0.91
N GLY A 189 -9.40 1.82 0.96
CA GLY A 189 -8.85 3.05 1.51
C GLY A 189 -9.29 4.31 0.77
N ALA A 190 -9.32 4.27 -0.57
CA ALA A 190 -9.79 5.38 -1.40
C ALA A 190 -11.29 5.64 -1.21
N HIS A 191 -12.10 4.57 -1.22
CA HIS A 191 -13.55 4.67 -1.17
C HIS A 191 -14.10 4.98 0.24
N LYS A 192 -13.42 4.54 1.31
CA LYS A 192 -13.86 4.68 2.71
C LYS A 192 -13.14 5.78 3.51
N SER A 193 -12.31 6.60 2.86
CA SER A 193 -11.68 7.78 3.47
C SER A 193 -12.38 9.06 3.05
N SER A 194 -12.62 9.99 3.98
CA SER A 194 -13.01 11.37 3.66
C SER A 194 -11.87 12.39 3.82
N GLU A 195 -10.74 11.98 4.40
CA GLU A 195 -9.64 12.85 4.85
C GLU A 195 -8.44 12.90 3.88
N GLY A 196 -8.63 12.43 2.64
CA GLY A 196 -7.53 12.32 1.66
C GLY A 196 -6.81 10.98 1.75
N TRP A 197 -5.56 10.96 1.30
CA TRP A 197 -4.74 9.76 1.41
C TRP A 197 -4.28 9.52 2.85
N SER A 198 -4.41 8.27 3.29
CA SER A 198 -3.85 7.83 4.57
C SER A 198 -2.43 7.30 4.39
N SER A 199 -1.65 7.30 5.47
CA SER A 199 -0.34 6.66 5.52
C SER A 199 -0.38 5.20 5.06
N GLY A 200 -1.47 4.47 5.35
CA GLY A 200 -1.60 3.06 4.99
C GLY A 200 -1.61 2.79 3.48
N VAL A 201 -2.12 3.72 2.67
CA VAL A 201 -2.09 3.59 1.20
C VAL A 201 -0.67 3.76 0.68
N ALA A 202 0.05 4.75 1.20
CA ALA A 202 1.47 4.89 0.89
C ALA A 202 2.27 3.66 1.34
N ILE A 203 2.00 3.09 2.53
CA ILE A 203 2.65 1.86 3.00
C ILE A 203 2.34 0.66 2.09
N LEU A 204 1.11 0.49 1.61
CA LEU A 204 0.81 -0.58 0.64
C LEU A 204 1.52 -0.39 -0.70
N THR A 205 1.69 0.86 -1.13
CA THR A 205 2.47 1.18 -2.33
C THR A 205 3.95 0.86 -2.11
N LEU A 206 4.48 1.17 -0.93
CA LEU A 206 5.85 0.83 -0.53
C LEU A 206 6.03 -0.70 -0.45
N ALA A 207 5.02 -1.44 0.01
CA ALA A 207 5.01 -2.90 -0.03
C ALA A 207 5.10 -3.44 -1.45
N ALA A 208 4.39 -2.83 -2.41
CA ALA A 208 4.50 -3.17 -3.82
C ALA A 208 5.90 -2.88 -4.39
N ASN A 209 6.45 -1.70 -4.08
CA ASN A 209 7.74 -1.24 -4.61
C ASN A 209 8.94 -2.03 -4.07
N LEU A 210 8.86 -2.50 -2.82
CA LEU A 210 9.95 -3.19 -2.12
C LEU A 210 9.74 -4.71 -2.02
N TRP A 211 8.81 -5.27 -2.80
CA TRP A 211 8.37 -6.65 -2.63
C TRP A 211 9.51 -7.67 -2.74
N ASP A 212 10.44 -7.44 -3.68
CA ASP A 212 11.56 -8.35 -3.95
C ASP A 212 12.77 -8.11 -3.03
N GLU A 213 12.88 -6.91 -2.43
CA GLU A 213 13.88 -6.54 -1.44
C GLU A 213 13.54 -7.01 -0.01
N VAL A 214 12.29 -7.42 0.22
CA VAL A 214 11.82 -7.97 1.50
C VAL A 214 11.83 -9.49 1.48
N ALA A 215 12.21 -10.11 2.59
CA ALA A 215 12.23 -11.57 2.69
C ALA A 215 10.80 -12.14 2.56
N PRO A 216 10.58 -13.25 1.85
CA PRO A 216 9.24 -13.83 1.67
C PRO A 216 8.48 -14.11 2.96
N LYS A 217 9.19 -14.42 4.06
CA LYS A 217 8.60 -14.62 5.39
C LYS A 217 7.92 -13.36 5.97
N ASP A 218 8.33 -12.17 5.53
CA ASP A 218 7.85 -10.89 6.04
C ASP A 218 6.78 -10.23 5.13
N HIS A 219 6.44 -10.87 4.00
CA HIS A 219 5.48 -10.35 3.02
C HIS A 219 4.08 -10.12 3.61
N ASN A 220 3.57 -11.10 4.38
CA ASN A 220 2.28 -10.95 5.06
C ASN A 220 2.31 -9.77 6.05
N LEU A 221 3.38 -9.69 6.86
CA LEU A 221 3.57 -8.63 7.85
C LEU A 221 3.55 -7.24 7.20
N PHE A 222 4.21 -7.08 6.06
CA PHE A 222 4.22 -5.83 5.31
C PHE A 222 2.82 -5.44 4.80
N LEU A 223 2.08 -6.39 4.22
CA LEU A 223 0.70 -6.15 3.80
C LEU A 223 -0.20 -5.73 4.99
N VAL A 224 -0.07 -6.42 6.12
CA VAL A 224 -0.84 -6.13 7.34
C VAL A 224 -0.55 -4.73 7.87
N HIS A 225 0.71 -4.28 7.86
CA HIS A 225 1.07 -2.90 8.23
C HIS A 225 0.26 -1.86 7.47
N GLY A 226 0.27 -1.93 6.14
CA GLY A 226 -0.48 -0.99 5.30
C GLY A 226 -1.99 -1.07 5.53
N LEU A 227 -2.54 -2.28 5.59
CA LEU A 227 -3.97 -2.52 5.78
C LEU A 227 -4.48 -2.06 7.16
N VAL A 228 -3.72 -2.29 8.23
CA VAL A 228 -4.04 -1.80 9.58
C VAL A 228 -4.08 -0.28 9.60
N GLN A 229 -3.09 0.39 8.99
CA GLN A 229 -3.07 1.85 8.91
C GLN A 229 -4.23 2.40 8.06
N ILE A 230 -4.63 1.72 6.99
CA ILE A 230 -5.85 2.06 6.23
C ILE A 230 -7.06 1.98 7.16
N SER A 231 -7.23 0.88 7.89
CA SER A 231 -8.39 0.67 8.77
C SER A 231 -8.59 1.81 9.78
N ARG A 232 -7.49 2.33 10.36
CA ARG A 232 -7.48 3.39 11.39
C ARG A 232 -8.01 4.73 10.88
N ARG A 233 -7.86 5.02 9.58
CA ARG A 233 -8.17 6.31 8.94
C ARG A 233 -9.44 6.29 8.08
N THR A 234 -10.20 5.19 8.08
CA THR A 234 -11.49 5.12 7.36
C THR A 234 -12.64 5.65 8.22
N SER A 235 -13.52 6.45 7.62
CA SER A 235 -14.59 7.18 8.33
C SER A 235 -15.86 6.35 8.58
N GLY A 236 -15.89 5.09 8.16
CA GLY A 236 -17.08 4.23 8.19
C GLY A 236 -18.14 4.59 7.13
N SER A 237 -18.01 5.74 6.47
CA SER A 237 -18.87 6.21 5.38
C SER A 237 -18.15 6.15 4.03
N SER A 238 -18.90 5.95 2.94
CA SER A 238 -18.35 5.97 1.58
C SER A 238 -18.22 7.39 1.04
N ARG A 239 -17.20 7.63 0.21
CA ARG A 239 -17.10 8.87 -0.57
C ARG A 239 -18.34 9.05 -1.45
N PRO A 240 -18.92 10.27 -1.53
CA PRO A 240 -20.04 10.53 -2.43
C PRO A 240 -19.64 10.26 -3.88
N TYR A 241 -20.55 9.72 -4.68
CA TYR A 241 -20.32 9.56 -6.11
C TYR A 241 -20.06 10.91 -6.80
N ARG A 242 -19.16 10.89 -7.79
CA ARG A 242 -18.83 12.02 -8.68
C ARG A 242 -18.66 11.48 -10.09
N ALA A 243 -19.33 12.10 -11.04
CA ALA A 243 -19.24 11.75 -12.46
C ALA A 243 -18.30 12.72 -13.20
N PRO A 244 -17.62 12.29 -14.27
CA PRO A 244 -16.89 13.18 -15.17
C PRO A 244 -17.80 14.24 -15.82
N PHE A 245 -17.24 15.15 -16.61
CA PHE A 245 -18.04 16.04 -17.44
C PHE A 245 -18.80 15.25 -18.51
N PRO A 246 -20.01 15.71 -18.89
CA PRO A 246 -20.72 15.15 -20.04
C PRO A 246 -19.85 15.20 -21.30
N SER A 247 -19.94 14.17 -22.13
CA SER A 247 -19.27 14.15 -23.44
C SER A 247 -19.85 15.22 -24.36
N MET A 248 -18.97 15.94 -25.04
CA MET A 248 -19.32 17.00 -25.98
C MET A 248 -18.75 16.70 -27.36
N ALA A 249 -19.30 17.32 -28.40
CA ALA A 249 -18.78 17.19 -29.76
C ALA A 249 -17.36 17.75 -29.91
N GLU A 250 -17.04 18.77 -29.11
CA GLU A 250 -15.71 19.37 -28.98
C GLU A 250 -15.36 19.42 -27.49
N GLU A 251 -14.30 18.70 -27.10
CA GLU A 251 -13.82 18.66 -25.73
C GLU A 251 -12.98 19.91 -25.42
N HIS A 252 -12.91 20.29 -24.13
CA HIS A 252 -12.06 21.39 -23.70
C HIS A 252 -10.58 21.06 -23.90
N ASP A 253 -9.78 22.05 -24.27
CA ASP A 253 -8.34 21.89 -24.39
C ASP A 253 -7.67 21.67 -23.01
N LEU A 254 -6.52 21.00 -23.01
CA LEU A 254 -5.78 20.66 -21.79
C LEU A 254 -5.31 21.90 -21.01
N THR A 255 -4.97 22.99 -21.70
CA THR A 255 -4.55 24.24 -21.06
C THR A 255 -5.69 24.84 -20.24
N THR A 256 -6.91 24.82 -20.78
CA THR A 256 -8.12 25.26 -20.11
C THR A 256 -8.45 24.37 -18.92
N LEU A 257 -8.40 23.04 -19.08
CA LEU A 257 -8.64 22.11 -17.97
C LEU A 257 -7.59 22.26 -16.86
N LYS A 258 -6.30 22.44 -17.20
CA LYS A 258 -5.21 22.62 -16.23
C LYS A 258 -5.41 23.91 -15.43
N ARG A 259 -5.76 25.01 -16.12
CA ARG A 259 -6.09 26.29 -15.48
C ARG A 259 -7.26 26.15 -14.51
N TRP A 260 -8.33 25.46 -14.90
CA TRP A 260 -9.47 25.23 -14.00
C TRP A 260 -9.11 24.35 -12.82
N PHE A 261 -8.33 23.29 -13.04
CA PHE A 261 -7.87 22.41 -11.95
C PHE A 261 -7.12 23.22 -10.89
N ARG A 262 -6.07 23.95 -11.29
CA ARG A 262 -5.30 24.82 -10.40
C ARG A 262 -6.18 25.86 -9.70
N TYR A 263 -7.11 26.48 -10.42
CA TYR A 263 -8.07 27.43 -9.85
C TYR A 263 -8.95 26.81 -8.74
N PHE A 264 -9.48 25.61 -8.95
CA PHE A 264 -10.31 24.94 -7.95
C PHE A 264 -9.49 24.40 -6.77
N ILE A 265 -8.22 24.02 -6.99
CA ILE A 265 -7.30 23.74 -5.89
C ILE A 265 -7.06 24.99 -5.04
N ASP A 266 -6.79 26.14 -5.67
CA ASP A 266 -6.62 27.41 -4.96
C ASP A 266 -7.86 27.79 -4.15
N LYS A 267 -9.06 27.66 -4.74
CA LYS A 267 -10.35 27.89 -4.06
C LYS A 267 -10.71 26.86 -2.99
N ARG A 268 -9.89 25.81 -2.81
CA ARG A 268 -10.16 24.66 -1.96
C ARG A 268 -11.48 23.95 -2.28
N ASP A 269 -11.91 23.96 -3.55
CA ASP A 269 -13.09 23.25 -4.03
C ASP A 269 -12.74 21.83 -4.48
N ARG A 270 -12.82 20.90 -3.51
CA ARG A 270 -12.60 19.47 -3.75
C ARG A 270 -13.49 18.91 -4.86
N GLY A 271 -14.77 19.27 -4.87
CA GLY A 271 -15.74 18.63 -5.76
C GLY A 271 -15.49 18.97 -7.22
N ALA A 272 -15.15 20.23 -7.49
CA ALA A 272 -14.82 20.69 -8.83
C ALA A 272 -13.48 20.11 -9.31
N ALA A 273 -12.45 20.10 -8.46
CA ALA A 273 -11.15 19.54 -8.81
C ALA A 273 -11.19 18.01 -9.05
N GLU A 274 -11.89 17.23 -8.21
CA GLU A 274 -12.11 15.79 -8.43
C GLU A 274 -12.73 15.53 -9.80
N ARG A 275 -13.73 16.34 -10.19
CA ARG A 275 -14.45 16.17 -11.43
C ARG A 275 -13.57 16.36 -12.67
N ILE A 276 -12.56 17.23 -12.59
CA ILE A 276 -11.59 17.42 -13.69
C ILE A 276 -10.69 16.18 -13.82
N LEU A 277 -10.13 15.66 -12.73
CA LEU A 277 -9.30 14.43 -12.79
C LEU A 277 -10.10 13.24 -13.31
N LEU A 278 -11.35 13.07 -12.87
CA LEU A 278 -12.24 12.03 -13.38
C LEU A 278 -12.52 12.19 -14.88
N THR A 279 -12.66 13.43 -15.36
CA THR A 279 -12.83 13.71 -16.80
C THR A 279 -11.58 13.33 -17.58
N LEU A 280 -10.38 13.63 -17.06
CA LEU A 280 -9.14 13.24 -17.72
C LEU A 280 -9.00 11.71 -17.83
N ASN A 281 -9.30 11.00 -16.74
CA ASN A 281 -9.26 9.53 -16.73
C ASN A 281 -10.33 8.91 -17.64
N ASP A 282 -11.57 9.41 -17.60
CA ASP A 282 -12.69 8.93 -18.44
C ASP A 282 -12.41 9.10 -19.94
N ARG A 283 -11.74 10.18 -20.33
CA ARG A 283 -11.35 10.44 -21.73
C ARG A 283 -10.09 9.69 -22.18
N GLY A 284 -9.47 8.91 -21.29
CA GLY A 284 -8.28 8.11 -21.60
C GLY A 284 -7.03 8.96 -21.86
N TYR A 285 -6.93 10.16 -21.27
CA TYR A 285 -5.68 10.92 -21.34
C TYR A 285 -4.55 10.15 -20.67
N GLY A 286 -3.36 10.21 -21.27
CA GLY A 286 -2.20 9.47 -20.77
C GLY A 286 -1.78 9.90 -19.36
N LYS A 287 -1.14 8.97 -18.63
CA LYS A 287 -0.74 9.19 -17.24
C LYS A 287 0.15 10.42 -17.02
N SER A 288 1.01 10.76 -17.99
CA SER A 288 1.87 11.95 -17.92
C SER A 288 1.05 13.26 -17.91
N VAL A 289 -0.10 13.29 -18.59
CA VAL A 289 -1.00 14.46 -18.58
C VAL A 289 -1.66 14.61 -17.21
N ILE A 290 -2.16 13.51 -16.63
CA ILE A 290 -2.77 13.54 -15.30
C ILE A 290 -1.72 13.90 -14.24
N ALA A 291 -0.51 13.35 -14.37
CA ALA A 291 0.64 13.67 -13.52
C ALA A 291 1.02 15.15 -13.59
N ASP A 292 1.09 15.75 -14.79
CA ASP A 292 1.37 17.18 -14.95
C ASP A 292 0.36 18.04 -14.18
N PHE A 293 -0.94 17.70 -14.22
CA PHE A 293 -1.97 18.43 -13.47
C PHE A 293 -1.78 18.31 -11.96
N VAL A 294 -1.62 17.07 -11.47
CA VAL A 294 -1.54 16.78 -10.03
C VAL A 294 -0.25 17.35 -9.43
N PHE A 295 0.90 17.10 -10.05
CA PHE A 295 2.18 17.53 -9.51
C PHE A 295 2.39 19.04 -9.63
N THR A 296 1.94 19.68 -10.71
CA THR A 296 1.93 21.15 -10.79
C THR A 296 1.15 21.73 -9.60
N ALA A 297 -0.07 21.25 -9.36
CA ALA A 297 -0.89 21.72 -8.25
C ALA A 297 -0.29 21.40 -6.87
N ALA A 298 0.43 20.29 -6.71
CA ALA A 298 1.11 19.94 -5.47
C ALA A 298 2.24 20.93 -5.12
N THR A 299 2.86 21.54 -6.15
CA THR A 299 3.97 22.49 -6.02
C THR A 299 3.58 23.96 -6.24
N ASP A 300 2.29 24.26 -6.50
CA ASP A 300 1.82 25.63 -6.72
C ASP A 300 1.97 26.50 -5.47
N PHE A 301 1.81 25.90 -4.29
CA PHE A 301 1.97 26.54 -2.99
C PHE A 301 3.25 26.06 -2.31
N TYR A 302 3.78 26.87 -1.40
CA TYR A 302 5.09 26.62 -0.80
C TYR A 302 5.00 25.37 0.09
N PHE A 303 5.79 24.37 -0.27
CA PHE A 303 6.03 23.14 0.50
C PHE A 303 4.76 22.48 1.10
N THR A 304 3.67 22.46 0.35
CA THR A 304 2.30 22.10 0.79
C THR A 304 2.24 20.88 1.71
N GLY A 305 1.77 21.10 2.95
CA GLY A 305 1.63 20.08 3.98
C GLY A 305 2.94 19.41 4.36
N ASP A 306 4.02 20.17 4.46
CA ASP A 306 5.37 19.68 4.76
C ASP A 306 5.91 18.73 3.69
N GLY A 307 5.53 18.97 2.42
CA GLY A 307 5.91 18.15 1.28
C GLY A 307 4.98 16.94 1.03
N HIS A 308 4.13 16.57 1.99
CA HIS A 308 3.27 15.38 1.87
C HIS A 308 2.28 15.42 0.70
N ALA A 309 1.88 16.61 0.23
CA ALA A 309 1.03 16.70 -0.96
C ALA A 309 1.72 16.09 -2.19
N LEU A 310 3.02 16.34 -2.35
CA LEU A 310 3.83 15.78 -3.41
C LEU A 310 4.10 14.28 -3.18
N ASP A 311 4.45 13.90 -1.95
CA ASP A 311 4.73 12.50 -1.60
C ASP A 311 3.52 11.60 -1.85
N PHE A 312 2.35 11.97 -1.33
CA PHE A 312 1.14 11.17 -1.55
C PHE A 312 0.68 11.19 -3.00
N ALA A 313 0.89 12.28 -3.74
CA ALA A 313 0.65 12.29 -5.18
C ALA A 313 1.56 11.29 -5.88
N ASN A 314 2.86 11.27 -5.54
CA ASN A 314 3.81 10.34 -6.13
C ASN A 314 3.44 8.88 -5.81
N LYS A 315 3.14 8.58 -4.54
CA LYS A 315 2.71 7.23 -4.13
C LYS A 315 1.40 6.81 -4.77
N MET A 316 0.46 7.72 -5.01
CA MET A 316 -0.74 7.43 -5.78
C MET A 316 -0.40 6.96 -7.20
N PHE A 317 0.51 7.63 -7.92
CA PHE A 317 0.87 7.23 -9.28
C PHE A 317 1.62 5.88 -9.31
N GLU A 318 2.53 5.64 -8.37
CA GLU A 318 3.20 4.34 -8.23
C GLU A 318 2.18 3.22 -7.94
N ALA A 319 1.19 3.47 -7.08
CA ALA A 319 0.11 2.54 -6.79
C ALA A 319 -0.73 2.24 -8.05
N LEU A 320 -1.09 3.28 -8.81
CA LEU A 320 -1.83 3.16 -10.06
C LEU A 320 -1.05 2.35 -11.10
N ASP A 321 0.25 2.61 -11.26
CA ASP A 321 1.10 1.85 -12.18
C ASP A 321 1.20 0.37 -11.76
N TYR A 322 1.36 0.09 -10.46
CA TYR A 322 1.41 -1.28 -9.95
C TYR A 322 0.11 -2.06 -10.22
N ILE A 323 -1.05 -1.45 -10.02
CA ILE A 323 -2.35 -2.07 -10.31
C ILE A 323 -2.82 -1.89 -11.76
N LYS A 324 -1.94 -1.43 -12.65
CA LYS A 324 -2.25 -1.23 -14.09
C LYS A 324 -3.47 -0.33 -14.32
N TRP A 325 -3.64 0.69 -13.47
CA TRP A 325 -4.71 1.68 -13.53
C TRP A 325 -6.13 1.13 -13.32
N GLU A 326 -6.27 -0.12 -12.87
CA GLU A 326 -7.56 -0.72 -12.59
C GLU A 326 -8.26 -0.03 -11.41
N GLY A 327 -9.41 0.60 -11.69
CA GLY A 327 -10.17 1.39 -10.72
C GLY A 327 -9.55 2.75 -10.40
N ALA A 328 -8.76 3.32 -11.32
CA ALA A 328 -8.20 4.67 -11.21
C ALA A 328 -9.24 5.75 -10.88
N HIS A 329 -10.49 5.59 -11.31
CA HIS A 329 -11.59 6.51 -11.01
C HIS A 329 -11.87 6.65 -9.50
N GLU A 330 -11.57 5.66 -8.66
CA GLU A 330 -11.66 5.81 -7.20
C GLU A 330 -10.35 6.32 -6.60
N ILE A 331 -9.21 5.79 -7.07
CA ILE A 331 -7.87 6.07 -6.51
C ILE A 331 -7.39 7.49 -6.82
N LEU A 332 -7.80 8.12 -7.92
CA LEU A 332 -7.40 9.50 -8.24
C LEU A 332 -8.06 10.56 -7.34
N ARG A 333 -9.09 10.21 -6.58
CA ARG A 333 -9.94 11.19 -5.90
C ARG A 333 -9.38 11.65 -4.55
N PRO A 334 -8.81 10.77 -3.70
CA PRO A 334 -8.28 11.17 -2.41
C PRO A 334 -7.22 12.25 -2.47
N ILE A 335 -6.32 12.23 -3.46
CA ILE A 335 -5.24 13.23 -3.56
C ILE A 335 -5.75 14.66 -3.64
N VAL A 336 -6.94 14.88 -4.20
CA VAL A 336 -7.54 16.22 -4.28
C VAL A 336 -7.76 16.81 -2.89
N VAL A 337 -8.08 15.98 -1.89
CA VAL A 337 -8.20 16.44 -0.50
C VAL A 337 -6.87 16.97 -0.02
N ASP A 338 -5.79 16.21 -0.21
CA ASP A 338 -4.43 16.61 0.17
C ASP A 338 -4.01 17.93 -0.49
N LEU A 339 -4.33 18.11 -1.77
CA LEU A 339 -4.03 19.34 -2.51
C LEU A 339 -4.80 20.56 -2.00
N VAL A 340 -6.05 20.39 -1.51
CA VAL A 340 -6.89 21.53 -1.07
C VAL A 340 -6.85 21.81 0.42
N SER A 341 -6.61 20.82 1.27
CA SER A 341 -6.79 20.95 2.72
C SER A 341 -5.49 21.18 3.48
N ARG A 342 -4.34 20.79 2.92
CA ARG A 342 -3.05 20.90 3.60
C ARG A 342 -2.63 22.36 3.82
N THR A 343 -1.75 22.55 4.79
CA THR A 343 -1.14 23.85 5.10
C THR A 343 -0.31 24.33 3.91
N ARG A 344 -0.45 25.60 3.55
CA ARG A 344 0.41 26.27 2.58
C ARG A 344 1.47 27.05 3.35
N HIS A 345 2.75 26.79 3.12
CA HIS A 345 3.77 27.29 4.05
C HIS A 345 4.03 28.80 3.94
N GLU A 346 3.65 29.44 2.83
CA GLU A 346 3.65 30.90 2.71
C GLU A 346 2.65 31.58 3.68
N GLU A 347 1.68 30.83 4.20
CA GLU A 347 0.75 31.29 5.24
C GLU A 347 1.37 31.20 6.66
N THR A 348 2.58 30.65 6.78
CA THR A 348 3.25 30.41 8.07
C THR A 348 4.42 31.38 8.29
N SER A 349 4.79 31.60 9.55
CA SER A 349 5.97 32.41 9.88
C SER A 349 7.30 31.74 9.50
N ARG A 350 7.33 30.41 9.36
CA ARG A 350 8.57 29.64 9.08
C ARG A 350 9.18 30.00 7.72
N TRP A 351 8.36 30.44 6.75
CA TRP A 351 8.78 30.74 5.38
C TRP A 351 8.78 32.23 5.02
N ALA A 352 8.49 33.11 5.98
CA ALA A 352 8.37 34.55 5.73
C ALA A 352 9.62 35.16 5.07
N ASP A 353 10.81 34.65 5.42
CA ASP A 353 12.08 35.16 4.91
C ASP A 353 12.46 34.56 3.54
N SER A 354 11.93 33.39 3.17
CA SER A 354 12.24 32.72 1.90
C SER A 354 11.32 33.11 0.76
N VAL A 355 10.05 33.46 1.04
CA VAL A 355 9.09 33.89 0.01
C VAL A 355 9.63 35.07 -0.83
N PRO A 356 10.16 36.17 -0.26
CA PRO A 356 10.69 37.29 -1.06
C PRO A 356 11.90 36.93 -1.93
N VAL A 357 12.61 35.85 -1.61
CA VAL A 357 13.76 35.36 -2.39
C VAL A 357 13.29 34.44 -3.53
N LEU A 358 12.25 33.64 -3.29
CA LEU A 358 11.73 32.65 -4.23
C LEU A 358 10.78 33.25 -5.28
N GLU A 359 9.94 34.21 -4.92
CA GLU A 359 8.98 34.83 -5.86
C GLU A 359 9.66 35.34 -7.16
N PRO A 360 10.78 36.09 -7.10
CA PRO A 360 11.45 36.54 -8.33
C PRO A 360 12.03 35.40 -9.18
N ILE A 361 12.32 34.23 -8.59
CA ILE A 361 12.75 33.03 -9.33
C ILE A 361 11.52 32.39 -9.99
N PHE A 362 10.40 32.35 -9.27
CA PHE A 362 9.16 31.73 -9.73
C PHE A 362 8.51 32.47 -10.90
N ASP A 363 8.67 33.80 -10.96
CA ASP A 363 8.29 34.62 -12.12
C ASP A 363 9.06 34.28 -13.40
N ARG A 364 10.24 33.64 -13.28
CA ARG A 364 11.17 33.37 -14.38
C ARG A 364 11.32 31.88 -14.71
N LEU A 365 10.46 31.00 -14.18
CA LEU A 365 10.63 29.55 -14.35
C LEU A 365 10.58 29.10 -15.81
N ASP A 366 9.72 29.72 -16.62
CA ASP A 366 9.66 29.41 -18.05
C ASP A 366 10.97 29.73 -18.76
N GLU A 367 11.65 30.82 -18.37
CA GLU A 367 12.98 31.18 -18.90
C GLU A 367 14.04 30.20 -18.43
N ILE A 368 14.07 29.86 -17.13
CA ILE A 368 15.00 28.87 -16.56
C ILE A 368 14.82 27.52 -17.27
N TRP A 369 13.58 27.09 -17.50
CA TRP A 369 13.27 25.85 -18.19
C TRP A 369 13.70 25.91 -19.66
N GLN A 370 13.43 26.99 -20.38
CA GLN A 370 13.88 27.15 -21.77
C GLN A 370 15.41 27.06 -21.89
N GLU A 371 16.15 27.72 -21.00
CA GLU A 371 17.62 27.63 -20.97
C GLU A 371 18.10 26.23 -20.58
N ASN A 372 17.46 25.60 -19.58
CA ASN A 372 17.75 24.23 -19.18
C ASN A 372 17.61 23.23 -20.35
N GLN A 373 16.58 23.40 -21.18
CA GLN A 373 16.36 22.54 -22.34
C GLN A 373 17.26 22.90 -23.53
N ALA A 374 17.79 24.12 -23.58
CA ALA A 374 18.67 24.59 -24.65
C ALA A 374 20.16 24.27 -24.39
N ASN A 375 20.53 24.12 -23.12
CA ASN A 375 21.89 23.83 -22.68
C ASN A 375 22.01 22.38 -22.19
N GLU A 376 23.25 21.92 -22.00
CA GLU A 376 23.54 20.59 -21.47
C GLU A 376 24.77 20.69 -20.55
N ALA A 377 24.60 20.28 -19.30
CA ALA A 377 25.68 20.22 -18.33
C ALA A 377 25.50 18.99 -17.43
N GLU A 378 26.61 18.41 -17.01
CA GLU A 378 26.64 17.34 -16.01
C GLU A 378 26.81 17.92 -14.61
N LEU A 379 26.38 17.17 -13.60
CA LEU A 379 26.53 17.52 -12.19
C LEU A 379 27.25 16.40 -11.46
N ASP A 380 28.38 16.73 -10.85
CA ASP A 380 28.96 15.88 -9.81
C ASP A 380 28.14 16.04 -8.52
N ILE A 381 27.38 15.01 -8.18
CA ILE A 381 26.46 14.98 -7.04
C ILE A 381 27.24 15.12 -5.73
N SER A 382 28.38 14.44 -5.61
CA SER A 382 29.20 14.42 -4.40
C SER A 382 29.85 15.79 -4.17
N GLU A 383 30.35 16.44 -5.22
CA GLU A 383 30.94 17.79 -5.13
C GLU A 383 29.89 18.89 -4.86
N PHE A 384 28.66 18.73 -5.36
CA PHE A 384 27.59 19.71 -5.17
C PHE A 384 26.87 19.58 -3.82
N THR A 385 26.86 18.39 -3.22
CA THR A 385 26.17 18.10 -1.94
C THR A 385 26.59 19.02 -0.78
N PRO A 386 27.88 19.39 -0.59
CA PRO A 386 28.28 20.40 0.40
C PRO A 386 27.57 21.75 0.25
N THR A 387 27.30 22.21 -0.98
CA THR A 387 26.52 23.43 -1.24
C THR A 387 25.11 23.27 -0.68
N MET A 388 24.44 22.15 -0.95
CA MET A 388 23.09 21.84 -0.44
C MET A 388 23.01 21.78 1.10
N LEU A 389 24.13 21.49 1.76
CA LEU A 389 24.25 21.45 3.21
C LEU A 389 24.60 22.81 3.84
N GLY A 390 24.75 23.87 3.04
CA GLY A 390 25.11 25.21 3.49
C GLY A 390 24.16 25.80 4.52
N ASP A 391 24.66 26.79 5.29
CA ASP A 391 23.95 27.39 6.42
C ASP A 391 22.95 28.50 6.01
N ASP A 392 23.05 29.01 4.79
CA ASP A 392 22.17 30.03 4.21
C ASP A 392 21.54 29.49 2.92
N PHE A 393 20.22 29.62 2.79
CA PHE A 393 19.50 29.14 1.60
C PHE A 393 19.67 30.05 0.39
N VAL A 394 20.03 31.33 0.56
CA VAL A 394 20.13 32.30 -0.57
C VAL A 394 21.22 31.88 -1.58
N PRO A 395 22.45 31.54 -1.18
CA PRO A 395 23.45 31.02 -2.11
C PRO A 395 23.06 29.67 -2.71
N ILE A 396 22.36 28.83 -1.96
CA ILE A 396 21.93 27.49 -2.42
C ILE A 396 20.94 27.61 -3.58
N VAL A 397 19.91 28.44 -3.43
CA VAL A 397 18.91 28.62 -4.50
C VAL A 397 19.49 29.31 -5.73
N ALA A 398 20.45 30.23 -5.55
CA ALA A 398 21.14 30.88 -6.65
C ALA A 398 21.99 29.89 -7.46
N GLU A 399 22.76 29.04 -6.79
CA GLU A 399 23.57 28.01 -7.46
C GLU A 399 22.68 26.97 -8.14
N ILE A 400 21.55 26.57 -7.53
CA ILE A 400 20.56 25.69 -8.18
C ILE A 400 20.03 26.32 -9.47
N GLU A 401 19.65 27.61 -9.45
CA GLU A 401 19.21 28.31 -10.66
C GLU A 401 20.29 28.30 -11.74
N GLU A 402 21.55 28.59 -11.37
CA GLU A 402 22.68 28.56 -12.31
C GLU A 402 22.87 27.17 -12.94
N LYS A 403 22.85 26.09 -12.13
CA LYS A 403 22.96 24.72 -12.65
C LYS A 403 21.80 24.36 -13.57
N LEU A 404 20.57 24.72 -13.20
CA LEU A 404 19.40 24.49 -14.04
C LEU A 404 19.55 25.23 -15.38
N ARG A 405 19.91 26.51 -15.37
CA ARG A 405 20.14 27.29 -16.61
C ARG A 405 21.28 26.72 -17.45
N ALA A 406 22.32 26.16 -16.84
CA ALA A 406 23.42 25.50 -17.53
C ALA A 406 23.03 24.18 -18.21
N GLY A 407 21.81 23.66 -17.98
CA GLY A 407 21.33 22.41 -18.58
C GLY A 407 21.52 21.18 -17.71
N VAL A 408 21.80 21.34 -16.41
CA VAL A 408 21.81 20.21 -15.47
C VAL A 408 20.40 19.63 -15.35
N LYS A 409 20.28 18.30 -15.42
CA LYS A 409 18.96 17.65 -15.31
C LYS A 409 18.35 17.92 -13.93
N PRO A 410 17.06 18.30 -13.86
CA PRO A 410 16.35 18.46 -12.59
C PRO A 410 16.47 17.24 -11.65
N THR A 411 16.49 16.04 -12.23
CA THR A 411 16.66 14.78 -11.49
C THR A 411 18.01 14.69 -10.77
N ASP A 412 19.08 15.24 -11.34
CA ASP A 412 20.41 15.21 -10.72
C ASP A 412 20.50 16.19 -9.54
N ILE A 413 19.81 17.34 -9.64
CA ILE A 413 19.63 18.25 -8.50
C ILE A 413 18.83 17.58 -7.38
N CYS A 414 17.76 16.83 -7.71
CA CYS A 414 17.03 16.03 -6.73
C CYS A 414 17.93 14.96 -6.09
N ARG A 415 18.79 14.28 -6.85
CA ARG A 415 19.74 13.29 -6.29
C ARG A 415 20.72 13.93 -5.29
N ALA A 416 21.27 15.10 -5.61
CA ALA A 416 22.11 15.85 -4.66
C ALA A 416 21.34 16.22 -3.37
N MET A 417 20.07 16.60 -3.49
CA MET A 417 19.21 16.88 -2.34
C MET A 417 18.93 15.61 -1.51
N ILE A 418 18.73 14.46 -2.16
CA ILE A 418 18.51 13.16 -1.52
C ILE A 418 19.78 12.70 -0.79
N TYR A 419 20.95 12.85 -1.39
CA TYR A 419 22.22 12.54 -0.74
C TYR A 419 22.50 13.47 0.45
N ALA A 420 22.29 14.79 0.29
CA ALA A 420 22.37 15.73 1.40
C ALA A 420 21.41 15.37 2.56
N SER A 421 20.20 14.91 2.23
CA SER A 421 19.21 14.45 3.20
C SER A 421 19.67 13.18 3.92
N ALA A 422 20.26 12.21 3.22
CA ALA A 422 20.87 11.02 3.83
C ALA A 422 21.97 11.39 4.83
N ILE A 423 22.84 12.34 4.48
CA ILE A 423 23.86 12.88 5.39
C ILE A 423 23.21 13.50 6.63
N ARG A 424 22.16 14.30 6.47
CA ARG A 424 21.45 14.91 7.61
C ARG A 424 20.82 13.86 8.52
N THR A 425 20.21 12.83 7.95
CA THR A 425 19.66 11.69 8.69
C THR A 425 20.77 10.95 9.45
N ALA A 426 21.88 10.61 8.80
CA ALA A 426 23.04 9.94 9.42
C ALA A 426 23.72 10.80 10.50
N ARG A 427 23.62 12.13 10.43
CA ARG A 427 24.10 13.06 11.47
C ARG A 427 23.05 13.42 12.52
N PHE A 428 21.84 12.89 12.43
CA PHE A 428 20.76 13.22 13.35
C PHE A 428 21.02 12.63 14.73
N HIS A 429 21.03 13.49 15.75
CA HIS A 429 21.33 13.09 17.12
C HIS A 429 20.08 12.58 17.84
N LEU A 430 20.20 11.44 18.54
CA LEU A 430 19.09 10.81 19.30
C LEU A 430 18.48 11.70 20.41
N LYS A 431 19.04 12.89 20.68
CA LYS A 431 18.50 13.81 21.70
C LYS A 431 17.40 14.71 21.14
N ASN A 432 17.25 14.75 19.82
CA ASN A 432 16.26 15.55 19.12
C ASN A 432 14.96 14.74 18.94
N GLU A 433 14.48 14.06 19.99
CA GLU A 433 13.44 13.01 19.93
C GLU A 433 12.12 13.47 19.26
N GLY A 434 11.85 14.77 19.14
CA GLY A 434 10.65 15.32 18.49
C GLY A 434 10.75 15.57 16.98
N ASP A 435 11.96 15.59 16.41
CA ASP A 435 12.19 16.13 15.05
C ASP A 435 12.57 15.04 14.02
N TRP A 436 12.45 13.75 14.38
CA TRP A 436 12.67 12.63 13.46
C TRP A 436 11.75 12.66 12.24
N HIS A 437 10.57 13.25 12.38
CA HIS A 437 9.65 13.45 11.27
C HIS A 437 10.24 14.40 10.22
N ASP A 438 10.80 15.54 10.65
CA ASP A 438 11.33 16.57 9.77
C ASP A 438 12.55 16.08 8.97
N VAL A 439 13.44 15.29 9.59
CA VAL A 439 14.61 14.72 8.88
C VAL A 439 14.24 13.64 7.88
N ALA A 440 13.19 12.86 8.15
CA ALA A 440 12.66 11.88 7.19
C ALA A 440 11.86 12.56 6.06
N ASN A 441 11.09 13.61 6.37
CA ASN A 441 10.27 14.35 5.41
C ASN A 441 11.09 14.89 4.24
N ILE A 442 12.23 15.54 4.48
CA ILE A 442 13.03 16.06 3.36
C ILE A 442 13.58 14.93 2.48
N TYR A 443 13.89 13.79 3.09
CA TYR A 443 14.46 12.65 2.41
C TYR A 443 13.41 11.97 1.50
N SER A 444 12.19 11.79 2.00
CA SER A 444 11.06 11.29 1.21
C SER A 444 10.61 12.29 0.16
N TYR A 445 10.53 13.59 0.50
CA TYR A 445 10.16 14.66 -0.42
C TYR A 445 11.09 14.75 -1.62
N ALA A 446 12.41 14.76 -1.38
CA ALA A 446 13.38 14.84 -2.45
C ALA A 446 13.31 13.61 -3.37
N HIS A 447 13.03 12.43 -2.82
CA HIS A 447 12.76 11.22 -3.60
C HIS A 447 11.47 11.31 -4.42
N ALA A 448 10.37 11.74 -3.82
CA ALA A 448 9.11 11.92 -4.51
C ALA A 448 9.29 12.89 -5.68
N LEU A 449 9.95 14.02 -5.46
CA LEU A 449 10.27 15.00 -6.48
C LEU A 449 11.11 14.39 -7.63
N TYR A 450 12.17 13.63 -7.30
CA TYR A 450 12.94 12.87 -8.29
C TYR A 450 12.04 11.99 -9.18
N CYS A 451 11.12 11.25 -8.56
CA CYS A 451 10.17 10.41 -9.30
C CYS A 451 9.18 11.24 -10.12
N THR A 452 8.69 12.37 -9.61
CA THR A 452 7.73 13.23 -10.33
C THR A 452 8.29 13.77 -11.66
N PHE A 453 9.59 14.12 -11.69
CA PHE A 453 10.25 14.55 -12.93
C PHE A 453 10.32 13.44 -13.99
N HIS A 454 10.24 12.16 -13.61
CA HIS A 454 10.14 11.05 -14.57
C HIS A 454 8.71 10.86 -15.10
N TYR A 455 7.69 11.33 -14.38
CA TYR A 455 6.30 11.25 -14.84
C TYR A 455 5.92 12.40 -15.78
N ALA A 456 6.28 13.63 -15.42
CA ALA A 456 5.81 14.84 -16.12
C ALA A 456 6.78 16.02 -15.94
N PRO A 457 7.98 15.99 -16.56
CA PRO A 457 8.93 17.10 -16.45
C PRO A 457 8.34 18.39 -17.05
N SER A 458 8.36 19.48 -16.28
CA SER A 458 7.83 20.77 -16.73
C SER A 458 8.49 21.94 -15.99
N ALA A 459 8.36 23.14 -16.56
CA ALA A 459 8.80 24.39 -15.92
C ALA A 459 8.15 24.60 -14.55
N ASP A 460 6.87 24.25 -14.42
CA ASP A 460 6.12 24.42 -13.18
C ASP A 460 6.72 23.60 -12.02
N LEU A 461 7.23 22.38 -12.29
CA LEU A 461 7.79 21.50 -11.28
C LEU A 461 9.13 21.96 -10.72
N LEU A 462 9.84 22.86 -11.41
CA LEU A 462 11.09 23.43 -10.90
C LEU A 462 10.90 24.10 -9.53
N ARG A 463 9.71 24.63 -9.21
CA ARG A 463 9.36 25.16 -7.87
C ARG A 463 9.67 24.17 -6.75
N GLY A 464 9.36 22.89 -7.00
CA GLY A 464 9.58 21.82 -6.02
C GLY A 464 11.03 21.70 -5.60
N ILE A 465 11.98 21.95 -6.51
CA ILE A 465 13.42 21.91 -6.20
C ILE A 465 13.77 23.03 -5.23
N PHE A 466 13.31 24.25 -5.48
CA PHE A 466 13.59 25.39 -4.61
C PHE A 466 12.91 25.26 -3.24
N HIS A 467 11.69 24.73 -3.18
CA HIS A 467 11.04 24.39 -1.91
C HIS A 467 11.88 23.39 -1.10
N GLY A 468 12.32 22.31 -1.75
CA GLY A 468 13.16 21.30 -1.13
C GLY A 468 14.48 21.88 -0.61
N ALA A 469 15.15 22.73 -1.38
CA ALA A 469 16.41 23.37 -0.99
C ALA A 469 16.27 24.27 0.24
N VAL A 470 15.21 25.08 0.30
CA VAL A 470 14.91 25.93 1.47
C VAL A 470 14.59 25.08 2.69
N PHE A 471 13.71 24.08 2.56
CA PHE A 471 13.37 23.20 3.68
C PHE A 471 14.60 22.44 4.18
N LEU A 472 15.39 21.88 3.27
CA LEU A 472 16.66 21.23 3.53
C LEU A 472 17.56 22.17 4.37
N ASN A 473 17.74 23.44 4.00
CA ASN A 473 18.51 24.39 4.81
C ASN A 473 17.91 24.65 6.21
N TYR A 474 16.57 24.72 6.35
CA TYR A 474 15.93 24.92 7.66
C TYR A 474 16.19 23.78 8.63
N LEU A 475 16.49 22.58 8.13
CA LEU A 475 16.83 21.42 8.95
C LEU A 475 18.28 21.40 9.45
N ARG A 476 19.13 22.37 9.08
CA ARG A 476 20.56 22.42 9.49
C ARG A 476 20.76 22.34 11.00
N TRP A 477 19.83 22.90 11.78
CA TRP A 477 19.88 22.93 13.25
C TRP A 477 19.75 21.53 13.87
N LEU A 478 19.14 20.57 13.16
CA LEU A 478 18.96 19.19 13.63
C LEU A 478 20.27 18.39 13.71
N ASN A 479 21.35 18.92 13.14
CA ASN A 479 22.69 18.36 13.25
C ASN A 479 23.59 19.16 14.21
N MET A 480 23.01 19.87 15.19
CA MET A 480 23.77 20.59 16.22
C MET A 480 23.34 20.18 17.65
N PRO A 481 24.11 19.31 18.34
CA PRO A 481 25.35 18.68 17.89
C PRO A 481 25.09 17.56 16.87
N ALA A 482 26.05 17.34 15.97
CA ALA A 482 25.97 16.26 14.99
C ALA A 482 26.25 14.91 15.65
N ALA A 483 25.47 13.90 15.29
CA ALA A 483 25.83 12.52 15.59
C ALA A 483 27.10 12.13 14.83
N ARG A 484 27.85 11.19 15.41
CA ARG A 484 29.04 10.62 14.78
C ARG A 484 28.61 9.65 13.69
N ILE A 485 29.32 9.68 12.57
CA ILE A 485 29.23 8.70 11.51
C ILE A 485 30.48 7.80 11.61
N PRO A 486 30.35 6.46 11.50
CA PRO A 486 31.51 5.56 11.47
C PRO A 486 32.51 5.97 10.38
N ARG A 487 33.80 5.98 10.72
CA ARG A 487 34.84 6.28 9.73
C ARG A 487 35.07 5.09 8.80
N PRO A 488 35.48 5.31 7.54
CA PRO A 488 35.98 4.23 6.70
C PRO A 488 37.06 3.42 7.43
N GLY A 489 36.97 2.09 7.39
CA GLY A 489 37.85 1.17 8.11
C GLY A 489 37.48 0.91 9.57
N GLN A 490 36.45 1.57 10.12
CA GLN A 490 35.99 1.31 11.48
C GLN A 490 35.22 -0.03 11.53
N ARG A 491 35.48 -0.81 12.59
CA ARG A 491 34.96 -2.16 12.81
C ARG A 491 34.47 -2.31 14.24
N LEU A 492 33.65 -3.32 14.50
CA LEU A 492 33.33 -3.73 15.87
C LEU A 492 34.55 -4.41 16.50
N ASP A 493 34.65 -4.35 17.83
CA ASP A 493 35.65 -5.10 18.60
C ASP A 493 35.24 -6.58 18.81
N GLU A 494 34.31 -7.08 17.99
CA GLU A 494 33.77 -8.44 17.98
C GLU A 494 34.14 -9.13 16.65
N THR A 495 34.40 -10.44 16.67
CA THR A 495 34.66 -11.25 15.46
C THR A 495 33.45 -12.12 15.16
N PHE A 496 33.12 -12.28 13.89
CA PHE A 496 31.98 -13.09 13.44
C PHE A 496 32.47 -14.27 12.62
N ASP A 497 31.96 -15.46 12.90
CA ASP A 497 32.28 -16.69 12.17
C ASP A 497 31.47 -16.80 10.87
N SER A 498 30.37 -16.04 10.75
CA SER A 498 29.51 -16.03 9.55
C SER A 498 28.79 -14.69 9.35
N VAL A 499 28.28 -14.48 8.13
CA VAL A 499 27.41 -13.34 7.78
C VAL A 499 26.09 -13.40 8.55
N ASP A 500 25.53 -14.59 8.77
CA ASP A 500 24.29 -14.76 9.53
C ASP A 500 24.46 -14.27 10.97
N GLU A 501 25.59 -14.58 11.61
CA GLU A 501 25.92 -14.09 12.96
C GLU A 501 26.02 -12.56 13.02
N MET A 502 26.56 -11.92 11.97
CA MET A 502 26.56 -10.45 11.86
C MET A 502 25.14 -9.89 11.77
N LEU A 503 24.26 -10.51 10.97
CA LEU A 503 22.90 -10.05 10.78
C LEU A 503 22.03 -10.29 12.04
N ASP A 504 22.25 -11.39 12.75
CA ASP A 504 21.63 -11.65 14.06
C ASP A 504 22.08 -10.60 15.08
N ARG A 505 23.39 -10.27 15.11
CA ARG A 505 23.93 -9.22 15.98
C ARG A 505 23.36 -7.84 15.63
N PHE A 506 23.17 -7.56 14.34
CA PHE A 506 22.53 -6.33 13.88
C PHE A 506 21.09 -6.21 14.39
N GLN A 507 20.33 -7.30 14.34
CA GLN A 507 18.99 -7.37 14.91
C GLN A 507 19.00 -7.14 16.43
N GLU A 508 19.95 -7.71 17.16
CA GLU A 508 20.10 -7.48 18.60
C GLU A 508 20.40 -6.00 18.91
N PHE A 509 21.26 -5.36 18.12
CA PHE A 509 21.49 -3.92 18.24
C PHE A 509 20.23 -3.10 18.01
N ALA A 510 19.37 -3.52 17.08
CA ALA A 510 18.08 -2.89 16.89
C ALA A 510 17.14 -3.06 18.11
N ASP A 511 17.02 -4.28 18.64
CA ASP A 511 16.17 -4.59 19.79
C ASP A 511 16.58 -3.79 21.06
N PHE A 512 17.87 -3.44 21.22
CA PHE A 512 18.37 -2.60 22.32
C PHE A 512 18.69 -1.15 21.92
N GLN A 513 18.35 -0.73 20.70
CA GLN A 513 18.63 0.59 20.15
C GLN A 513 20.09 1.05 20.26
N LYS A 514 21.03 0.13 20.06
CA LYS A 514 22.47 0.41 19.96
C LYS A 514 22.80 0.97 18.57
N VAL A 515 22.29 2.17 18.29
CA VAL A 515 22.30 2.81 16.97
C VAL A 515 23.69 2.92 16.37
N TYR A 516 24.68 3.38 17.14
CA TYR A 516 26.02 3.62 16.61
C TYR A 516 26.78 2.31 16.35
N GLU A 517 26.60 1.31 17.20
CA GLU A 517 27.13 -0.04 17.01
C GLU A 517 26.52 -0.69 15.77
N ALA A 518 25.22 -0.51 15.55
CA ALA A 518 24.53 -0.96 14.35
C ALA A 518 25.10 -0.31 13.07
N GLU A 519 25.36 1.00 13.11
CA GLU A 519 26.02 1.70 12.01
C GLU A 519 27.46 1.23 11.77
N ILE A 520 28.24 0.91 12.82
CA ILE A 520 29.59 0.35 12.67
C ILE A 520 29.51 -1.02 12.00
N LEU A 521 28.55 -1.86 12.41
CA LEU A 521 28.31 -3.18 11.80
C LEU A 521 27.99 -3.04 10.32
N VAL A 522 27.08 -2.14 9.95
CA VAL A 522 26.73 -1.89 8.54
C VAL A 522 27.91 -1.32 7.76
N ASN A 523 28.70 -0.42 8.36
CA ASN A 523 29.94 0.08 7.75
C ASN A 523 30.94 -1.07 7.47
N GLN A 524 31.16 -1.94 8.46
CA GLN A 524 31.98 -3.13 8.34
C GLN A 524 31.46 -4.05 7.22
N TYR A 525 30.17 -4.33 7.23
CA TYR A 525 29.50 -5.23 6.29
C TYR A 525 29.70 -4.80 4.84
N LEU A 526 29.53 -3.51 4.56
CA LEU A 526 29.71 -2.94 3.22
C LEU A 526 31.16 -2.97 2.75
N GLU A 527 32.11 -2.66 3.63
CA GLU A 527 33.53 -2.65 3.27
C GLU A 527 34.10 -4.06 3.06
N GLU A 528 33.53 -5.07 3.73
CA GLU A 528 33.89 -6.48 3.53
C GLU A 528 33.27 -7.08 2.25
N GLY A 529 32.36 -6.35 1.60
CA GLY A 529 31.79 -6.75 0.31
C GLY A 529 30.79 -7.92 0.39
N HIS A 530 30.11 -8.06 1.53
CA HIS A 530 29.06 -9.07 1.73
C HIS A 530 27.81 -8.79 0.89
N ASP A 531 26.90 -9.75 0.84
CA ASP A 531 25.67 -9.68 0.06
C ASP A 531 24.73 -8.54 0.52
N ILE A 532 24.60 -7.53 -0.33
CA ILE A 532 23.73 -6.38 -0.05
C ILE A 532 22.26 -6.77 0.12
N ASP A 533 21.78 -7.79 -0.59
CA ASP A 533 20.37 -8.18 -0.53
C ASP A 533 20.04 -8.82 0.82
N ALA A 534 20.98 -9.55 1.42
CA ALA A 534 20.85 -10.07 2.78
C ALA A 534 20.77 -8.93 3.82
N LEU A 535 21.61 -7.90 3.70
CA LEU A 535 21.55 -6.72 4.57
C LEU A 535 20.25 -5.92 4.40
N LYS A 536 19.78 -5.72 3.16
CA LYS A 536 18.50 -5.06 2.87
C LYS A 536 17.33 -5.81 3.49
N ARG A 537 17.30 -7.14 3.35
CA ARG A 537 16.27 -7.99 3.98
C ARG A 537 16.33 -7.91 5.51
N ALA A 538 17.52 -7.87 6.11
CA ALA A 538 17.69 -7.70 7.55
C ALA A 538 17.16 -6.34 8.04
N LEU A 539 17.52 -5.24 7.35
CA LEU A 539 16.98 -3.89 7.62
C LEU A 539 15.44 -3.86 7.54
N ALA A 540 14.88 -4.44 6.48
CA ALA A 540 13.43 -4.51 6.31
C ALA A 540 12.75 -5.37 7.39
N HIS A 541 13.35 -6.51 7.76
CA HIS A 541 12.86 -7.37 8.83
C HIS A 541 12.84 -6.63 10.17
N ILE A 542 13.92 -5.93 10.52
CA ILE A 542 14.02 -5.10 11.72
C ILE A 542 12.90 -4.04 11.73
N LEU A 543 12.68 -3.35 10.62
CA LEU A 543 11.60 -2.37 10.49
C LEU A 543 10.21 -3.00 10.70
N LEU A 544 9.94 -4.12 10.04
CA LEU A 544 8.61 -4.74 10.00
C LEU A 544 8.19 -5.37 11.34
N ARG A 545 9.15 -5.79 12.17
CA ARG A 545 8.90 -6.30 13.53
C ARG A 545 8.31 -5.25 14.47
N GLU A 546 8.53 -3.97 14.18
CA GLU A 546 8.01 -2.83 14.93
C GLU A 546 6.63 -2.40 14.41
N ASP A 547 5.80 -1.74 15.24
CA ASP A 547 4.55 -1.06 14.82
C ASP A 547 4.88 0.20 13.98
N ALA A 548 5.49 -0.02 12.81
CA ALA A 548 6.13 0.98 11.98
C ALA A 548 5.20 2.11 11.50
N GLU A 549 5.73 3.34 11.52
CA GLU A 549 5.10 4.51 10.92
C GLU A 549 5.57 4.75 9.49
N LEU A 550 4.81 5.55 8.72
CA LEU A 550 5.05 5.80 7.29
C LEU A 550 6.50 6.17 6.96
N HIS A 551 7.10 7.06 7.74
CA HIS A 551 8.44 7.57 7.49
C HIS A 551 9.53 6.50 7.57
N MET A 552 9.34 5.47 8.40
CA MET A 552 10.28 4.36 8.45
C MET A 552 10.32 3.63 7.10
N PHE A 553 9.15 3.36 6.51
CA PHE A 553 9.04 2.72 5.20
C PHE A 553 9.60 3.61 4.08
N GLN A 554 9.31 4.92 4.13
CA GLN A 554 9.85 5.87 3.14
C GLN A 554 11.38 5.93 3.21
N VAL A 555 11.96 6.08 4.40
CA VAL A 555 13.42 6.10 4.59
C VAL A 555 14.08 4.83 4.05
N LEU A 556 13.47 3.66 4.30
CA LEU A 556 13.94 2.38 3.78
C LEU A 556 13.92 2.37 2.24
N GLU A 557 12.82 2.79 1.62
CA GLU A 557 12.68 2.84 0.16
C GLU A 557 13.73 3.77 -0.46
N VAL A 558 13.84 5.00 0.05
CA VAL A 558 14.79 5.98 -0.49
C VAL A 558 16.20 5.43 -0.41
N ALA A 559 16.59 4.85 0.74
CA ALA A 559 17.91 4.26 0.89
C ALA A 559 18.18 3.14 -0.12
N PHE A 560 17.22 2.24 -0.35
CA PHE A 560 17.42 1.10 -1.24
C PHE A 560 17.48 1.52 -2.71
N ARG A 561 16.58 2.41 -3.14
CA ARG A 561 16.53 2.89 -4.53
C ARG A 561 17.77 3.71 -4.86
N HIS A 562 18.19 4.62 -3.98
CA HIS A 562 19.37 5.47 -4.26
C HIS A 562 20.70 4.74 -4.09
N TYR A 563 20.77 3.73 -3.21
CA TYR A 563 21.89 2.79 -3.23
C TYR A 563 22.05 2.12 -4.61
N ALA A 564 20.95 1.74 -5.27
CA ALA A 564 21.00 1.10 -6.58
C ALA A 564 21.27 2.06 -7.74
N LEU A 565 21.01 3.35 -7.57
CA LEU A 565 21.13 4.37 -8.63
C LEU A 565 22.54 4.96 -8.78
N THR A 566 23.35 4.93 -7.73
CA THR A 566 24.70 5.52 -7.75
C THR A 566 25.78 4.45 -7.89
N ASP A 567 26.97 4.87 -8.34
CA ASP A 567 28.20 4.08 -8.28
C ASP A 567 29.21 4.64 -7.27
N ASP A 568 28.91 5.80 -6.66
CA ASP A 568 29.74 6.38 -5.60
C ASP A 568 29.60 5.55 -4.32
N THR A 569 30.72 5.00 -3.85
CA THR A 569 30.77 4.13 -2.66
C THR A 569 30.38 4.85 -1.38
N GLU A 570 30.70 6.15 -1.24
CA GLU A 570 30.36 6.92 -0.06
C GLU A 570 28.87 7.31 -0.06
N GLU A 571 28.29 7.63 -1.23
CA GLU A 571 26.84 7.82 -1.39
C GLU A 571 26.07 6.55 -1.02
N LYS A 572 26.48 5.38 -1.56
CA LYS A 572 25.91 4.06 -1.20
C LYS A 572 25.96 3.83 0.31
N ARG A 573 27.13 4.04 0.91
CA ARG A 573 27.35 3.84 2.34
C ARG A 573 26.46 4.76 3.15
N MET A 574 26.35 6.04 2.79
CA MET A 574 25.54 7.02 3.51
C MET A 574 24.04 6.67 3.49
N HIS A 575 23.51 6.20 2.37
CA HIS A 575 22.11 5.79 2.28
C HIS A 575 21.76 4.67 3.26
N LEU A 576 22.61 3.65 3.37
CA LEU A 576 22.37 2.56 4.32
C LEU A 576 22.61 2.96 5.76
N LEU A 577 23.59 3.82 6.05
CA LEU A 577 23.79 4.36 7.40
C LEU A 577 22.61 5.23 7.84
N ALA A 578 22.06 6.05 6.94
CA ALA A 578 20.87 6.85 7.20
C ALA A 578 19.66 5.96 7.55
N ALA A 579 19.40 4.90 6.77
CA ALA A 579 18.32 3.96 7.07
C ALA A 579 18.54 3.20 8.37
N THR A 580 19.76 2.70 8.58
CA THR A 580 20.16 1.98 9.81
C THR A 580 19.90 2.86 11.03
N ARG A 581 20.40 4.09 11.02
CA ARG A 581 20.17 5.04 12.11
C ARG A 581 18.71 5.29 12.37
N TYR A 582 17.95 5.60 11.33
CA TYR A 582 16.55 5.98 11.48
C TYR A 582 15.73 4.84 12.06
N ILE A 583 15.93 3.63 11.56
CA ILE A 583 15.16 2.44 11.94
C ILE A 583 15.57 1.97 13.35
N THR A 584 16.86 1.83 13.64
CA THR A 584 17.35 1.38 14.95
C THR A 584 17.05 2.38 16.07
N ALA A 585 16.83 3.66 15.76
CA ALA A 585 16.50 4.67 16.75
C ALA A 585 15.04 4.64 17.24
N GLN A 586 14.15 3.88 16.60
CA GLN A 586 12.73 3.84 16.98
C GLN A 586 12.47 2.87 18.14
N LYS A 587 11.65 3.29 19.12
CA LYS A 587 11.11 2.41 20.19
C LYS A 587 9.64 2.19 19.91
N LEU A 588 9.22 1.00 19.48
CA LEU A 588 7.81 0.78 19.18
C LEU A 588 7.30 -0.55 19.74
N MET A 589 5.99 -0.69 19.69
CA MET A 589 5.27 -1.88 20.15
C MET A 589 5.26 -2.94 19.04
N LYS A 590 5.07 -4.21 19.38
CA LYS A 590 5.07 -5.32 18.40
C LYS A 590 3.66 -5.88 18.14
N ASN A 591 2.62 -5.03 18.19
CA ASN A 591 1.22 -5.50 18.12
C ASN A 591 0.86 -6.07 16.74
N ILE A 592 1.31 -5.42 15.67
CA ILE A 592 1.07 -5.85 14.29
C ILE A 592 1.82 -7.14 14.01
N LEU A 593 3.07 -7.26 14.46
CA LEU A 593 3.86 -8.49 14.42
C LEU A 593 3.10 -9.65 15.09
N TRP A 594 2.69 -9.46 16.35
CA TRP A 594 2.00 -10.52 17.10
C TRP A 594 0.66 -10.90 16.48
N SER A 595 -0.09 -9.93 15.94
CA SER A 595 -1.34 -10.21 15.23
C SER A 595 -1.09 -11.08 14.00
N THR A 596 0.00 -10.81 13.27
CA THR A 596 0.40 -11.54 12.06
C THR A 596 0.87 -12.95 12.39
N GLU A 597 1.83 -13.10 13.30
CA GLU A 597 2.32 -14.41 13.76
C GLU A 597 1.19 -15.28 14.28
N ASN A 598 0.30 -14.75 15.13
CA ASN A 598 -0.83 -15.50 15.67
C ASN A 598 -1.80 -15.95 14.57
N ALA A 599 -2.04 -15.13 13.54
CA ALA A 599 -2.89 -15.51 12.42
C ALA A 599 -2.27 -16.64 11.60
N GLU A 600 -0.96 -16.57 11.32
CA GLU A 600 -0.23 -17.58 10.57
C GLU A 600 -0.13 -18.92 11.32
N ARG A 601 0.13 -18.88 12.63
CA ARG A 601 0.14 -20.07 13.49
C ARG A 601 -1.21 -20.78 13.49
N LEU A 602 -2.29 -20.02 13.65
CA LEU A 602 -3.65 -20.58 13.59
C LEU A 602 -3.99 -21.15 12.23
N ALA A 603 -3.51 -20.54 11.13
CA ALA A 603 -3.69 -21.09 9.78
C ALA A 603 -2.98 -22.45 9.61
N ARG A 604 -1.84 -22.66 10.28
CA ARG A 604 -1.13 -23.94 10.33
C ARG A 604 -1.72 -24.96 11.31
N GLY A 605 -2.73 -24.58 12.09
CA GLY A 605 -3.38 -25.44 13.09
C GLY A 605 -2.62 -25.52 14.42
N GLU A 606 -1.67 -24.63 14.68
CA GLU A 606 -0.92 -24.55 15.94
C GLU A 606 -1.75 -23.91 17.06
N LEU A 607 -1.52 -24.32 18.30
CA LEU A 607 -2.14 -23.71 19.47
C LEU A 607 -1.38 -22.44 19.89
N LEU A 608 -2.12 -21.36 20.17
CA LEU A 608 -1.52 -20.10 20.66
C LEU A 608 -0.82 -20.27 22.02
N SER A 609 -1.22 -21.26 22.82
CA SER A 609 -0.62 -21.59 24.12
C SER A 609 0.77 -22.21 24.03
N GLU A 610 1.22 -22.60 22.83
CA GLU A 610 2.53 -23.21 22.57
C GLU A 610 3.54 -22.16 22.08
N ARG A 611 3.31 -20.87 22.35
CA ARG A 611 4.34 -19.84 22.14
C ARG A 611 5.43 -20.04 23.19
N GLU A 612 6.62 -20.40 22.75
CA GLU A 612 7.82 -20.10 23.53
C GLU A 612 7.91 -18.57 23.55
N ASP A 613 7.51 -17.97 24.66
CA ASP A 613 7.64 -16.53 24.85
C ASP A 613 9.14 -16.23 24.94
N ASP A 614 9.75 -15.82 23.83
CA ASP A 614 11.06 -15.19 23.84
C ASP A 614 10.92 -13.84 24.56
N ASN A 615 11.39 -13.83 25.81
CA ASN A 615 11.45 -12.68 26.72
C ASN A 615 12.23 -11.49 26.15
#